data_AF-A0AAD5GV52-F1
#
_entry.id   AF-A0AAD5GV52-F1
#
_cell.length_a   1.000
_cell.length_b   1.000
_cell.length_c   1.000
_cell.angle_alpha   90.00
_cell.angle_beta   90.00
_cell.angle_gamma   90.00
#
_symmetry.space_group_name_H-M   'P 1'
#
loop_
_entity.id
_entity.type
_entity.pdbx_description
1 polymer ?
#
loop_
_entity_poly.entity_id
_entity_poly.type
_entity_poly.pdbx_seq_one_letter_code
_entity_poly.pdbx_strand_id
1 'polypeptide(L)'
;MQYLFTVDVANGLKKLEQLTISECPILKTLIGGENNGVEVVTLKKLNFMSLGDLPEMVSLCDNVVELPELVSLKLVGLPNFTSIYPDSHSNTDSMQPLFITEGVVPKLEKLDIRMMGNLKQIWPCQISVSEKNEVSMLRHISVKKCDSLINLLPINPLPLLNHLEEVVLKKCGSIEVLFNINFECVSEMGTHSSSRLRKIEVKNLRKLKELWRMKGVNESHT
;
A
#
# COMPACT_ATOMS: atom_id res chain seq x y z
N MET A 1 -10.81 -10.11 -23.12
CA MET A 1 -11.25 -8.85 -22.49
C MET A 1 -10.06 -8.29 -21.72
N GLN A 2 -9.50 -7.16 -22.16
CA GLN A 2 -8.27 -6.58 -21.58
C GLN A 2 -8.54 -5.62 -20.42
N TYR A 3 -9.78 -5.14 -20.28
CA TYR A 3 -10.26 -4.30 -19.17
C TYR A 3 -11.64 -4.75 -18.70
N LEU A 4 -12.02 -4.47 -17.45
CA LEU A 4 -13.31 -4.89 -16.90
C LEU A 4 -14.42 -3.85 -17.13
N PHE A 5 -14.13 -2.56 -16.92
CA PHE A 5 -15.09 -1.48 -17.07
C PHE A 5 -14.57 -0.43 -18.07
N THR A 6 -15.50 0.25 -18.75
CA THR A 6 -15.23 1.59 -19.27
C THR A 6 -15.37 2.63 -18.17
N VAL A 7 -14.85 3.83 -18.39
CA VAL A 7 -14.94 4.93 -17.41
C VAL A 7 -16.39 5.27 -17.09
N ASP A 8 -17.25 5.38 -18.10
CA ASP A 8 -18.69 5.63 -17.91
C ASP A 8 -19.36 4.57 -17.04
N VAL A 9 -19.04 3.29 -17.27
CA VAL A 9 -19.59 2.18 -16.49
C VAL A 9 -19.09 2.28 -15.05
N ALA A 10 -17.80 2.48 -14.84
CA ALA A 10 -17.23 2.61 -13.49
C ALA A 10 -17.88 3.77 -12.71
N ASN A 11 -18.03 4.95 -13.34
CA ASN A 11 -18.69 6.11 -12.74
C ASN A 11 -20.21 5.90 -12.52
N GLY A 12 -20.83 5.03 -13.31
CA GLY A 12 -22.22 4.60 -13.15
C GLY A 12 -22.46 3.69 -11.94
N LEU A 13 -21.43 2.99 -11.44
CA LEU A 13 -21.51 2.00 -10.35
C LEU A 13 -21.58 2.65 -8.95
N LYS A 14 -22.52 3.58 -8.76
CA LYS A 14 -22.70 4.40 -7.54
C LYS A 14 -23.00 3.61 -6.25
N LYS A 15 -23.33 2.32 -6.37
CA LYS A 15 -23.66 1.42 -5.24
C LYS A 15 -22.69 0.25 -5.09
N LEU A 16 -21.64 0.16 -5.90
CA LEU A 16 -20.69 -0.95 -5.81
C LEU A 16 -19.87 -0.82 -4.51
N GLU A 17 -19.98 -1.83 -3.66
CA GLU A 17 -19.31 -1.86 -2.34
C GLU A 17 -18.14 -2.85 -2.30
N GLN A 18 -18.23 -3.93 -3.07
CA GLN A 18 -17.23 -4.99 -3.09
C GLN A 18 -16.87 -5.38 -4.51
N LEU A 19 -15.57 -5.49 -4.79
CA LEU A 19 -15.05 -5.93 -6.07
C LEU A 19 -14.01 -7.03 -5.83
N THR A 20 -14.24 -8.20 -6.43
CA THR A 20 -13.29 -9.31 -6.40
C THR A 20 -13.03 -9.78 -7.82
N ILE A 21 -11.76 -9.86 -8.18
CA ILE A 21 -11.30 -10.38 -9.46
C ILE A 21 -10.19 -11.38 -9.16
N SER A 22 -10.35 -12.60 -9.66
CA SER A 22 -9.39 -13.67 -9.47
C SER A 22 -9.22 -14.46 -10.77
N GLU A 23 -8.01 -14.95 -11.01
CA GLU A 23 -7.73 -15.94 -12.07
C GLU A 23 -8.14 -15.45 -13.47
N CYS A 24 -7.89 -14.17 -13.77
CA CYS A 24 -8.18 -13.57 -15.06
C CYS A 24 -6.86 -13.32 -15.83
N PRO A 25 -6.35 -14.30 -16.60
CA PRO A 25 -5.00 -14.26 -17.16
C PRO A 25 -4.79 -13.21 -18.24
N ILE A 26 -5.85 -12.67 -18.82
CA ILE A 26 -5.79 -11.71 -19.94
C ILE A 26 -6.13 -10.27 -19.51
N LEU A 27 -6.49 -10.05 -18.24
CA LEU A 27 -6.89 -8.74 -17.74
C LEU A 27 -5.65 -7.88 -17.53
N LYS A 28 -5.56 -6.76 -18.26
CA LYS A 28 -4.43 -5.83 -18.24
C LYS A 28 -4.67 -4.63 -17.33
N THR A 29 -5.91 -4.13 -17.31
CA THR A 29 -6.32 -3.01 -16.46
C THR A 29 -7.72 -3.23 -15.91
N LEU A 30 -8.11 -2.58 -14.82
CA LEU A 30 -9.47 -2.69 -14.30
C LEU A 30 -10.43 -1.84 -15.12
N ILE A 31 -10.05 -0.59 -15.39
CA ILE A 31 -10.85 0.40 -16.11
C ILE A 31 -10.07 0.86 -17.33
N GLY A 32 -10.64 0.64 -18.52
CA GLY A 32 -10.02 1.01 -19.80
C GLY A 32 -11.07 1.28 -20.87
N GLY A 33 -10.63 1.70 -22.06
CA GLY A 33 -11.51 2.11 -23.16
C GLY A 33 -11.18 3.53 -23.64
N GLU A 34 -11.69 3.89 -24.82
CA GLU A 34 -11.49 5.22 -25.39
C GLU A 34 -12.18 6.27 -24.53
N ASN A 35 -11.40 7.21 -24.00
CA ASN A 35 -11.90 8.36 -23.26
C ASN A 35 -11.52 9.64 -24.00
N ASN A 36 -12.46 10.57 -24.13
CA ASN A 36 -12.28 11.87 -24.81
C ASN A 36 -11.60 12.94 -23.91
N GLY A 37 -10.93 12.53 -22.81
CA GLY A 37 -10.26 13.42 -21.88
C GLY A 37 -9.70 12.71 -20.64
N VAL A 38 -8.87 13.43 -19.88
CA VAL A 38 -8.38 12.99 -18.56
C VAL A 38 -9.53 13.12 -17.57
N GLU A 39 -10.12 11.98 -17.19
CA GLU A 39 -11.27 11.93 -16.30
C GLU A 39 -10.92 11.12 -15.06
N VAL A 40 -11.18 11.69 -13.88
CA VAL A 40 -11.01 10.97 -12.61
C VAL A 40 -12.11 9.92 -12.48
N VAL A 41 -11.73 8.68 -12.20
CA VAL A 41 -12.68 7.59 -11.96
C VAL A 41 -12.88 7.41 -10.46
N THR A 42 -14.12 7.58 -9.99
CA THR A 42 -14.41 7.50 -8.55
C THR A 42 -15.41 6.41 -8.24
N LEU A 43 -14.98 5.35 -7.54
CA LEU A 43 -15.86 4.31 -7.00
C LEU A 43 -16.24 4.63 -5.55
N LYS A 44 -17.15 5.58 -5.38
CA LYS A 44 -17.46 6.25 -4.10
C LYS A 44 -17.89 5.33 -2.94
N LYS A 45 -18.45 4.16 -3.23
CA LYS A 45 -18.92 3.23 -2.19
C LYS A 45 -18.06 1.98 -2.02
N LEU A 46 -17.02 1.82 -2.84
CA LEU A 46 -16.22 0.61 -2.84
C LEU A 46 -15.39 0.55 -1.56
N ASN A 47 -15.76 -0.35 -0.66
CA ASN A 47 -15.10 -0.54 0.64
C ASN A 47 -14.22 -1.79 0.69
N PHE A 48 -14.39 -2.72 -0.25
CA PHE A 48 -13.58 -3.93 -0.36
C PHE A 48 -13.12 -4.14 -1.80
N MET A 49 -11.82 -4.34 -1.98
CA MET A 49 -11.22 -4.74 -3.25
C MET A 49 -10.31 -5.94 -3.07
N SER A 50 -10.45 -6.95 -3.92
CA SER A 50 -9.57 -8.11 -3.99
C SER A 50 -9.16 -8.40 -5.43
N LEU A 51 -7.86 -8.41 -5.69
CA LEU A 51 -7.26 -8.71 -6.98
C LEU A 51 -6.30 -9.89 -6.83
N GLY A 52 -6.56 -10.97 -7.56
CA GLY A 52 -5.87 -12.25 -7.40
C GLY A 52 -5.46 -12.88 -8.72
N ASP A 53 -4.22 -13.33 -8.84
CA ASP A 53 -3.73 -14.15 -9.95
C ASP A 53 -4.04 -13.51 -11.32
N LEU A 54 -3.56 -12.27 -11.49
CA LEU A 54 -3.72 -11.44 -12.68
C LEU A 54 -2.34 -11.19 -13.33
N PRO A 55 -1.80 -12.17 -14.08
CA PRO A 55 -0.41 -12.13 -14.58
C PRO A 55 -0.14 -11.01 -15.59
N GLU A 56 -1.14 -10.61 -16.37
CA GLU A 56 -1.01 -9.56 -17.41
C GLU A 56 -1.40 -8.17 -16.89
N MET A 57 -1.84 -8.04 -15.64
CA MET A 57 -2.31 -6.77 -15.09
C MET A 57 -1.14 -5.82 -14.85
N VAL A 58 -1.23 -4.60 -15.38
CA VAL A 58 -0.17 -3.58 -15.32
C VAL A 58 -0.64 -2.25 -14.72
N SER A 59 -1.95 -1.98 -14.71
CA SER A 59 -2.53 -0.76 -14.10
C SER A 59 -3.91 -1.05 -13.52
N LEU A 60 -4.42 -0.19 -12.62
CA LEU A 60 -5.85 -0.18 -12.26
C LEU A 60 -6.66 0.58 -13.31
N CYS A 61 -6.16 1.73 -13.73
CA CYS A 61 -6.70 2.53 -14.79
C CYS A 61 -5.56 3.34 -15.38
N ASP A 62 -5.69 3.74 -16.64
CA ASP A 62 -4.75 4.67 -17.27
C ASP A 62 -5.04 6.13 -16.83
N ASN A 63 -6.16 6.37 -16.14
CA ASN A 63 -6.52 7.62 -15.47
C ASN A 63 -6.35 7.53 -13.94
N VAL A 64 -6.50 8.67 -13.26
CA VAL A 64 -6.54 8.73 -11.79
C VAL A 64 -7.77 7.98 -11.26
N VAL A 65 -7.56 7.12 -10.27
CA VAL A 65 -8.64 6.36 -9.60
C VAL A 65 -8.74 6.78 -8.13
N GLU A 66 -9.93 7.19 -7.73
CA GLU A 66 -10.25 7.54 -6.35
C GLU A 66 -11.16 6.50 -5.71
N LEU A 67 -10.72 5.95 -4.57
CA LEU A 67 -11.43 4.96 -3.78
C LEU A 67 -11.62 5.45 -2.34
N PRO A 68 -12.40 6.52 -2.12
CA PRO A 68 -12.42 7.25 -0.84
C PRO A 68 -12.92 6.44 0.36
N GLU A 69 -13.73 5.40 0.11
CA GLU A 69 -14.29 4.54 1.16
C GLU A 69 -13.62 3.16 1.24
N LEU A 70 -12.47 2.96 0.57
CA LEU A 70 -11.79 1.66 0.56
C LEU A 70 -11.22 1.34 1.95
N VAL A 71 -11.80 0.35 2.62
CA VAL A 71 -11.43 -0.11 3.96
C VAL A 71 -10.50 -1.33 3.91
N SER A 72 -10.69 -2.22 2.93
CA SER A 72 -9.96 -3.48 2.85
C SER A 72 -9.46 -3.77 1.44
N LEU A 73 -8.15 -3.95 1.31
CA LEU A 73 -7.48 -4.28 0.06
C LEU A 73 -6.76 -5.64 0.18
N LYS A 74 -7.03 -6.52 -0.77
CA LYS A 74 -6.33 -7.81 -0.92
C LYS A 74 -5.67 -7.91 -2.28
N LEU A 75 -4.38 -8.19 -2.29
CA LEU A 75 -3.59 -8.34 -3.50
C LEU A 75 -2.89 -9.70 -3.47
N VAL A 76 -3.11 -10.52 -4.48
CA VAL A 76 -2.54 -11.87 -4.56
C VAL A 76 -1.97 -12.09 -5.95
N GLY A 77 -0.68 -12.44 -6.06
CA GLY A 77 -0.13 -12.91 -7.33
C GLY A 77 -0.24 -11.91 -8.48
N LEU A 78 0.19 -10.66 -8.27
CA LEU A 78 0.24 -9.61 -9.30
C LEU A 78 1.70 -9.31 -9.66
N PRO A 79 2.28 -9.97 -10.67
CA PRO A 79 3.74 -9.97 -10.89
C PRO A 79 4.30 -8.68 -11.49
N ASN A 80 3.49 -7.86 -12.18
CA ASN A 80 4.02 -6.66 -12.85
C ASN A 80 4.18 -5.45 -11.93
N PHE A 81 3.58 -5.48 -10.73
CA PHE A 81 3.66 -4.37 -9.79
C PHE A 81 4.88 -4.50 -8.88
N THR A 82 5.71 -3.47 -8.87
CA THR A 82 6.87 -3.35 -7.98
C THR A 82 6.59 -2.42 -6.80
N SER A 83 5.54 -1.62 -6.88
CA SER A 83 5.05 -0.78 -5.77
C SER A 83 3.51 -0.76 -5.69
N ILE A 84 2.97 -0.39 -4.53
CA ILE A 84 1.51 -0.21 -4.36
C ILE A 84 1.13 1.24 -4.63
N TYR A 85 1.80 2.19 -3.98
CA TYR A 85 1.62 3.62 -4.17
C TYR A 85 2.73 4.22 -5.05
N PRO A 86 2.45 5.32 -5.76
CA PRO A 86 3.46 6.04 -6.51
C PRO A 86 4.47 6.71 -5.57
N ASP A 87 5.74 6.81 -5.98
CA ASP A 87 6.78 7.53 -5.25
C ASP A 87 7.24 8.74 -6.06
N SER A 88 6.77 9.92 -5.65
CA SER A 88 7.03 11.22 -6.29
C SER A 88 8.52 11.63 -6.28
N HIS A 89 9.36 10.98 -5.47
CA HIS A 89 10.77 11.31 -5.32
C HIS A 89 11.71 10.26 -5.95
N SER A 90 11.17 9.19 -6.53
CA SER A 90 11.97 8.18 -7.21
C SER A 90 12.23 8.58 -8.67
N ASN A 91 13.45 9.03 -8.97
CA ASN A 91 13.93 9.27 -10.35
C ASN A 91 14.19 7.96 -11.14
N THR A 92 13.54 6.85 -10.77
CA THR A 92 13.81 5.55 -11.40
C THR A 92 12.65 5.18 -12.31
N ASP A 93 12.90 5.09 -13.62
CA ASP A 93 12.02 4.50 -14.65
C ASP A 93 11.61 3.03 -14.38
N SER A 94 11.88 2.50 -13.18
CA SER A 94 11.79 1.08 -12.83
C SER A 94 10.64 0.73 -11.88
N MET A 95 9.84 1.70 -11.44
CA MET A 95 8.69 1.45 -10.57
C MET A 95 7.37 1.36 -11.35
N GLN A 96 6.62 0.30 -11.10
CA GLN A 96 5.26 0.08 -11.59
C GLN A 96 4.30 0.07 -10.38
N PRO A 97 3.66 1.22 -10.06
CA PRO A 97 2.72 1.33 -8.95
C PRO A 97 1.34 0.76 -9.33
N LEU A 98 0.63 0.19 -8.35
CA LEU A 98 -0.76 -0.24 -8.54
C LEU A 98 -1.72 0.95 -8.64
N PHE A 99 -1.56 1.92 -7.74
CA PHE A 99 -2.37 3.12 -7.69
C PHE A 99 -1.73 4.28 -8.45
N ILE A 100 -2.56 5.00 -9.21
CA ILE A 100 -2.26 6.33 -9.73
C ILE A 100 -3.20 7.29 -9.00
N THR A 101 -2.69 7.99 -7.99
CA THR A 101 -3.49 8.87 -7.12
C THR A 101 -2.81 10.22 -6.97
N GLU A 102 -3.55 11.29 -7.20
CA GLU A 102 -3.20 12.63 -6.73
C GLU A 102 -4.02 12.91 -5.45
N GLY A 103 -3.34 12.98 -4.30
CA GLY A 103 -3.88 13.62 -3.10
C GLY A 103 -5.03 12.96 -2.34
N VAL A 104 -5.53 11.77 -2.71
CA VAL A 104 -6.55 11.04 -1.92
C VAL A 104 -6.02 9.68 -1.49
N VAL A 105 -5.63 9.57 -0.23
CA VAL A 105 -5.27 8.28 0.38
C VAL A 105 -6.55 7.57 0.86
N PRO A 106 -6.79 6.29 0.49
CA PRO A 106 -7.97 5.58 0.95
C PRO A 106 -7.97 5.41 2.48
N LYS A 107 -9.17 5.31 3.08
CA LYS A 107 -9.40 5.00 4.52
C LYS A 107 -9.06 3.55 4.89
N LEU A 108 -7.95 3.04 4.35
CA LEU A 108 -7.58 1.65 4.39
C LEU A 108 -7.31 1.20 5.83
N GLU A 109 -8.09 0.25 6.33
CA GLU A 109 -7.90 -0.37 7.66
C GLU A 109 -7.19 -1.72 7.57
N LYS A 110 -7.33 -2.43 6.44
CA LYS A 110 -6.83 -3.80 6.26
C LYS A 110 -6.11 -3.94 4.92
N LEU A 111 -4.85 -4.35 4.99
CA LEU A 111 -4.03 -4.65 3.82
C LEU A 111 -3.52 -6.09 3.90
N ASP A 112 -3.86 -6.91 2.90
CA ASP A 112 -3.35 -8.28 2.77
C ASP A 112 -2.68 -8.47 1.41
N ILE A 113 -1.36 -8.67 1.41
CA ILE A 113 -0.55 -8.84 0.21
C ILE A 113 0.06 -10.23 0.22
N ARG A 114 -0.13 -10.99 -0.85
CA ARG A 114 0.37 -12.36 -0.96
C ARG A 114 0.99 -12.62 -2.32
N MET A 115 2.09 -13.38 -2.33
CA MET A 115 2.66 -13.92 -3.57
C MET A 115 3.04 -12.84 -4.61
N MET A 116 3.31 -11.60 -4.19
CA MET A 116 3.80 -10.54 -5.07
C MET A 116 5.33 -10.57 -5.09
N GLY A 117 5.90 -11.48 -5.88
CA GLY A 117 7.34 -11.75 -5.90
C GLY A 117 8.22 -10.57 -6.28
N ASN A 118 7.71 -9.66 -7.12
CA ASN A 118 8.43 -8.48 -7.61
C ASN A 118 8.15 -7.20 -6.80
N LEU A 119 7.27 -7.26 -5.80
CA LEU A 119 6.93 -6.11 -4.96
C LEU A 119 8.15 -5.72 -4.12
N LYS A 120 8.63 -4.48 -4.28
CA LYS A 120 9.78 -3.92 -3.57
C LYS A 120 9.38 -2.96 -2.46
N GLN A 121 8.27 -2.25 -2.66
CA GLN A 121 7.84 -1.15 -1.80
C GLN A 121 6.30 -1.11 -1.69
N ILE A 122 5.77 -0.83 -0.52
CA ILE A 122 4.32 -0.62 -0.36
C ILE A 122 4.04 0.88 -0.36
N TRP A 123 4.66 1.61 0.56
CA TRP A 123 4.43 3.02 0.86
C TRP A 123 5.43 3.93 0.14
N PRO A 124 5.11 5.20 -0.17
CA PRO A 124 6.09 6.17 -0.66
C PRO A 124 7.26 6.39 0.31
N CYS A 125 8.46 6.73 -0.18
CA CYS A 125 9.66 6.93 0.66
C CYS A 125 9.51 8.08 1.67
N GLN A 126 8.84 9.17 1.27
CA GLN A 126 8.50 10.29 2.14
C GLN A 126 6.99 10.37 2.26
N ILE A 127 6.46 10.10 3.44
CA ILE A 127 5.12 10.56 3.80
C ILE A 127 5.35 11.97 4.35
N SER A 128 5.11 13.01 3.55
CA SER A 128 5.22 14.39 4.00
C SER A 128 4.20 14.62 5.13
N VAL A 129 4.72 14.90 6.32
CA VAL A 129 3.92 15.16 7.54
C VAL A 129 3.12 16.47 7.43
N SER A 130 3.31 17.24 6.35
CA SER A 130 2.62 18.51 6.10
C SER A 130 1.14 18.36 5.72
N GLU A 131 0.70 17.17 5.28
CA GLU A 131 -0.71 16.89 5.04
C GLU A 131 -1.31 16.28 6.31
N LYS A 132 -1.52 17.16 7.30
CA LYS A 132 -2.18 16.84 8.57
C LYS A 132 -3.53 16.15 8.28
N ASN A 133 -3.59 14.84 8.54
CA ASN A 133 -4.78 13.99 8.75
C ASN A 133 -5.10 12.91 7.69
N GLU A 134 -4.27 12.67 6.67
CA GLU A 134 -4.48 11.57 5.71
C GLU A 134 -3.65 10.31 5.99
N VAL A 135 -3.20 10.18 7.23
CA VAL A 135 -2.47 8.99 7.67
C VAL A 135 -3.47 7.84 7.73
N SER A 136 -3.29 6.87 6.85
CA SER A 136 -4.07 5.64 6.74
C SER A 136 -4.54 5.11 8.10
N MET A 137 -5.84 4.82 8.23
CA MET A 137 -6.46 4.16 9.38
C MET A 137 -6.05 2.69 9.51
N LEU A 138 -4.83 2.33 9.06
CA LEU A 138 -4.40 0.97 8.91
C LEU A 138 -4.29 0.31 10.29
N ARG A 139 -5.10 -0.71 10.50
CA ARG A 139 -5.13 -1.50 11.74
C ARG A 139 -4.48 -2.86 11.56
N HIS A 140 -4.55 -3.42 10.35
CA HIS A 140 -4.06 -4.77 10.08
C HIS A 140 -3.24 -4.81 8.78
N ILE A 141 -2.01 -5.29 8.87
CA ILE A 141 -1.16 -5.57 7.71
C ILE A 141 -0.72 -7.03 7.72
N SER A 142 -1.00 -7.73 6.62
CA SER A 142 -0.59 -9.13 6.40
C SER A 142 0.18 -9.21 5.09
N VAL A 143 1.47 -9.57 5.14
CA VAL A 143 2.29 -9.77 3.94
C VAL A 143 2.89 -11.17 3.96
N LYS A 144 2.68 -11.92 2.88
CA LYS A 144 3.07 -13.32 2.79
C LYS A 144 3.73 -13.64 1.45
N LYS A 145 4.86 -14.35 1.43
CA LYS A 145 5.52 -14.79 0.18
C LYS A 145 5.85 -13.62 -0.77
N CYS A 146 6.39 -12.52 -0.26
CA CYS A 146 6.80 -11.35 -1.05
C CYS A 146 8.31 -11.16 -0.89
N ASP A 147 9.09 -11.89 -1.68
CA ASP A 147 10.53 -12.04 -1.41
C ASP A 147 11.37 -10.81 -1.76
N SER A 148 10.92 -9.96 -2.69
CA SER A 148 11.61 -8.72 -3.07
C SER A 148 11.28 -7.52 -2.18
N LEU A 149 10.34 -7.67 -1.24
CA LEU A 149 9.89 -6.55 -0.40
C LEU A 149 11.02 -6.13 0.54
N ILE A 150 11.43 -4.86 0.44
CA ILE A 150 12.60 -4.34 1.16
C ILE A 150 12.20 -3.84 2.55
N ASN A 151 11.12 -3.08 2.63
CA ASN A 151 10.58 -2.52 3.87
C ASN A 151 9.07 -2.78 3.94
N LEU A 152 8.58 -3.19 5.12
CA LEU A 152 7.15 -3.33 5.34
C LEU A 152 6.46 -1.98 5.57
N LEU A 153 7.16 -1.07 6.24
CA LEU A 153 6.67 0.21 6.71
C LEU A 153 7.49 1.36 6.07
N PRO A 154 6.94 2.58 5.98
CA PRO A 154 7.66 3.76 5.50
C PRO A 154 8.81 4.13 6.46
N ILE A 155 9.69 5.02 6.00
CA ILE A 155 10.87 5.50 6.77
C ILE A 155 10.46 6.17 8.10
N ASN A 156 9.30 6.83 8.14
CA ASN A 156 8.70 7.32 9.37
C ASN A 156 7.40 6.53 9.64
N PRO A 157 7.45 5.42 10.40
CA PRO A 157 6.29 4.59 10.66
C PRO A 157 5.42 5.12 11.81
N LEU A 158 5.86 6.15 12.55
CA LEU A 158 5.15 6.64 13.75
C LEU A 158 3.68 7.00 13.49
N PRO A 159 3.33 7.71 12.40
CA PRO A 159 1.93 8.02 12.12
C PRO A 159 1.06 6.76 11.95
N LEU A 160 1.58 5.73 11.27
CA LEU A 160 0.86 4.45 11.09
C LEU A 160 0.74 3.66 12.40
N LEU A 161 1.77 3.70 13.26
CA LEU A 161 1.79 2.98 14.54
C LEU A 161 0.69 3.42 15.52
N ASN A 162 0.15 4.63 15.37
CA ASN A 162 -0.95 5.14 16.20
C ASN A 162 -2.28 4.40 15.98
N HIS A 163 -2.44 3.73 14.83
CA HIS A 163 -3.65 2.97 14.50
C HIS A 163 -3.39 1.47 14.30
N LEU A 164 -2.16 1.08 13.97
CA LEU A 164 -1.80 -0.30 13.66
C LEU A 164 -1.94 -1.21 14.88
N GLU A 165 -2.75 -2.25 14.76
CA GLU A 165 -3.06 -3.23 15.82
C GLU A 165 -2.37 -4.58 15.56
N GLU A 166 -2.26 -5.00 14.30
CA GLU A 166 -1.70 -6.30 13.93
C GLU A 166 -0.78 -6.23 12.71
N VAL A 167 0.41 -6.80 12.87
CA VAL A 167 1.39 -7.02 11.80
C VAL A 167 1.64 -8.51 11.65
N VAL A 168 1.44 -9.04 10.45
CA VAL A 168 1.72 -10.43 10.10
C VAL A 168 2.64 -10.47 8.89
N LEU A 169 3.84 -11.01 9.06
CA LEU A 169 4.86 -11.10 8.02
C LEU A 169 5.39 -12.52 7.92
N LYS A 170 5.10 -13.21 6.80
CA LYS A 170 5.50 -14.62 6.63
C LYS A 170 6.21 -14.86 5.30
N LYS A 171 7.33 -15.59 5.32
CA LYS A 171 8.06 -16.01 4.11
C LYS A 171 8.40 -14.83 3.19
N CYS A 172 9.02 -13.78 3.71
CA CYS A 172 9.52 -12.65 2.90
C CYS A 172 11.04 -12.59 3.03
N GLY A 173 11.75 -12.75 1.92
CA GLY A 173 13.19 -12.96 1.87
C GLY A 173 14.08 -11.73 2.01
N SER A 174 13.61 -10.52 1.67
CA SER A 174 14.47 -9.32 1.59
C SER A 174 14.39 -8.36 2.78
N ILE A 175 13.41 -8.53 3.68
CA ILE A 175 13.24 -7.65 4.84
C ILE A 175 14.36 -7.89 5.86
N GLU A 176 15.17 -6.88 6.10
CA GLU A 176 16.23 -6.90 7.12
C GLU A 176 15.80 -6.27 8.45
N VAL A 177 14.96 -5.22 8.39
CA VAL A 177 14.45 -4.48 9.55
C VAL A 177 12.95 -4.31 9.41
N LEU A 178 12.18 -4.62 10.45
CA LEU A 178 10.73 -4.52 10.40
C LEU A 178 10.24 -3.08 10.66
N PHE A 179 10.71 -2.48 11.74
CA PHE A 179 10.38 -1.12 12.17
C PHE A 179 11.65 -0.27 12.17
N ASN A 180 11.84 0.53 11.12
CA ASN A 180 12.96 1.47 11.00
C ASN A 180 12.44 2.88 11.28
N ILE A 181 12.69 3.40 12.48
CA ILE A 181 12.19 4.68 12.97
C ILE A 181 13.34 5.69 12.94
N ASN A 182 13.19 6.77 12.18
CA ASN A 182 14.11 7.90 12.20
C ASN A 182 13.47 9.12 12.89
N PHE A 183 13.94 9.47 14.09
CA PHE A 183 13.44 10.63 14.84
C PHE A 183 13.92 11.97 14.26
N GLU A 184 14.99 11.99 13.47
CA GLU A 184 15.48 13.20 12.80
C GLU A 184 14.51 13.70 11.72
N CYS A 185 13.64 12.83 11.21
CA CYS A 185 12.58 13.19 10.26
C CYS A 185 11.27 13.66 10.94
N VAL A 186 11.25 13.76 12.28
CA VAL A 186 10.07 14.16 13.06
C VAL A 186 10.19 15.63 13.42
N SER A 187 9.80 16.52 12.51
CA SER A 187 9.62 17.94 12.86
C SER A 187 8.40 18.07 13.77
N GLU A 188 8.63 18.35 15.06
CA GLU A 188 7.64 18.80 16.05
C GLU A 188 6.34 17.98 16.09
N MET A 189 6.40 16.71 16.51
CA MET A 189 5.21 16.04 17.06
C MET A 189 5.27 16.03 18.58
N GLY A 190 4.29 16.71 19.18
CA GLY A 190 4.03 16.69 20.63
C GLY A 190 3.99 15.26 21.17
N THR A 191 5.01 14.94 21.95
CA THR A 191 5.14 14.03 23.10
C THR A 191 4.28 12.78 23.33
N HIS A 192 3.27 12.40 22.53
CA HIS A 192 2.45 11.22 22.82
C HIS A 192 2.02 10.43 21.57
N SER A 193 2.98 9.85 20.85
CA SER A 193 2.68 8.70 19.97
C SER A 193 2.48 7.46 20.85
N SER A 194 1.24 7.01 20.99
CA SER A 194 0.91 5.77 21.70
C SER A 194 0.60 4.69 20.68
N SER A 195 1.47 3.67 20.61
CA SER A 195 1.25 2.56 19.68
C SER A 195 0.00 1.77 20.09
N ARG A 196 -0.84 1.43 19.11
CA ARG A 196 -1.97 0.49 19.28
C ARG A 196 -1.61 -0.95 18.94
N LEU A 197 -0.33 -1.23 18.70
CA LEU A 197 0.13 -2.52 18.22
C LEU A 197 -0.03 -3.58 19.30
N ARG A 198 -0.81 -4.62 19.00
CA ARG A 198 -1.16 -5.71 19.92
C ARG A 198 -0.58 -7.04 19.49
N LYS A 199 -0.30 -7.20 18.19
CA LYS A 199 0.19 -8.47 17.63
C LYS A 199 1.23 -8.24 16.55
N ILE A 200 2.37 -8.90 16.71
CA ILE A 200 3.39 -9.05 15.67
C ILE A 200 3.60 -10.54 15.47
N GLU A 201 3.28 -11.05 14.29
CA GLU A 201 3.59 -12.42 13.90
C GLU A 201 4.61 -12.41 12.76
N VAL A 202 5.82 -12.90 13.04
CA VAL A 202 6.91 -13.01 12.07
C VAL A 202 7.27 -14.47 11.89
N LYS A 203 7.30 -14.96 10.64
CA LYS A 203 7.61 -16.37 10.34
C LYS A 203 8.44 -16.52 9.08
N ASN A 204 9.55 -17.26 9.16
CA ASN A 204 10.40 -17.62 8.01
C ASN A 204 10.91 -16.40 7.22
N LEU A 205 11.45 -15.37 7.90
CA LEU A 205 12.10 -14.23 7.25
C LEU A 205 13.61 -14.44 7.23
N ARG A 206 14.15 -14.79 6.05
CA ARG A 206 15.52 -15.30 5.94
C ARG A 206 16.61 -14.26 6.19
N LYS A 207 16.34 -12.98 5.93
CA LYS A 207 17.30 -11.88 6.09
C LYS A 207 17.00 -10.96 7.28
N LEU A 208 15.95 -11.24 8.07
CA LEU A 208 15.59 -10.38 9.19
C LEU A 208 16.72 -10.37 10.23
N LYS A 209 17.27 -9.19 10.49
CA LYS A 209 18.33 -8.97 11.50
C LYS A 209 17.77 -8.28 12.75
N GLU A 210 16.88 -7.32 12.56
CA GLU A 210 16.36 -6.47 13.63
C GLU A 210 14.83 -6.31 13.52
N LEU A 211 14.13 -6.34 14.66
CA LEU A 211 12.71 -5.95 14.67
C LEU A 211 12.58 -4.43 14.72
N TRP A 212 13.37 -3.75 15.54
CA TRP A 212 13.34 -2.31 15.71
C TRP A 212 14.71 -1.71 15.49
N ARG A 213 14.76 -0.62 14.72
CA ARG A 213 15.91 0.25 14.58
C ARG A 213 15.46 1.69 14.83
N MET A 214 16.11 2.37 15.76
CA MET A 214 15.84 3.75 16.13
C MET A 214 17.07 4.60 15.82
N LYS A 215 16.89 5.70 15.11
CA LYS A 215 17.95 6.68 14.79
C LYS A 215 17.58 8.06 15.32
N GLY A 216 18.56 8.84 15.76
CA GLY A 216 18.34 10.19 16.29
C GLY A 216 17.90 10.26 17.75
N VAL A 217 18.02 9.16 18.52
CA VAL A 217 17.87 9.22 19.98
C VAL A 217 19.21 9.65 20.56
N ASN A 218 19.32 10.91 20.99
CA ASN A 218 20.47 11.31 21.81
C ASN A 218 20.40 10.48 23.11
N GLU A 219 21.40 9.63 23.34
CA GLU A 219 21.60 8.97 24.62
C GLU A 219 21.99 10.02 25.68
N SER A 220 21.01 10.74 26.23
CA SER A 220 21.22 11.52 27.45
C SER A 220 21.01 10.61 28.66
N HIS A 221 22.02 9.82 28.97
CA HIS A 221 22.19 9.19 30.27
C HIS A 221 23.53 9.62 30.88
N THR A 222 23.51 10.76 31.57
CA THR A 222 24.21 11.00 32.85
C THR A 222 23.52 12.15 33.56
#